data_AF-A0A354ZDG2-F1
#
_entry.id   AF-A0A354ZDG2-F1
#
_cell.length_a   1.000
_cell.length_b   1.000
_cell.length_c   1.000
_cell.angle_alpha   90.00
_cell.angle_beta   90.00
_cell.angle_gamma   90.00
#
_symmetry.space_group_name_H-M   'P 1'
#
loop_
_entity.id
_entity.type
_entity.pdbx_description
1 polymer ?
#
loop_
_entity_poly.entity_id
_entity_poly.type
_entity_poly.pdbx_seq_one_letter_code
_entity_poly.pdbx_strand_id
1 'polypeptide(L)'
;MELAGTDEGARTTDVAARLGVSKASVNQAMGLLVEHGLISREKYGPVYLTEAGRDAAQAVCKRHRAIKSFLISVLGVDESVAEEDACQIEHVVSKETMTGLIDFMEREAGR
;
A
#
# COMPACT_ATOMS: atom_id res chain seq x y z
N MET A 1 4.58 -2.46 -0.91
CA MET A 1 3.64 -2.61 0.23
C MET A 1 2.51 -3.58 -0.12
N GLU A 2 2.72 -4.90 -0.03
CA GLU A 2 1.68 -5.91 -0.23
C GLU A 2 1.58 -6.77 1.04
N LEU A 3 0.55 -6.52 1.85
CA LEU A 3 0.14 -7.43 2.92
C LEU A 3 -1.08 -8.20 2.40
N ALA A 4 -0.81 -9.44 2.01
CA ALA A 4 -1.74 -10.56 1.82
C ALA A 4 -3.08 -10.26 1.11
N GLY A 5 -3.11 -10.55 -0.20
CA GLY A 5 -4.34 -10.81 -0.95
C GLY A 5 -4.85 -12.24 -0.78
N THR A 6 -4.84 -12.79 0.43
CA THR A 6 -5.32 -14.15 0.70
C THR A 6 -6.36 -14.15 1.81
N ASP A 7 -7.39 -15.00 1.71
CA ASP A 7 -8.38 -15.24 2.77
C ASP A 7 -7.76 -15.78 4.08
N GLU A 8 -6.44 -16.02 4.09
CA GLU A 8 -5.62 -16.32 5.25
C GLU A 8 -5.16 -15.00 5.90
N GLY A 9 -5.90 -14.52 6.89
CA GLY A 9 -5.58 -13.28 7.61
C GLY A 9 -4.14 -13.23 8.15
N ALA A 10 -3.61 -12.02 8.32
CA ALA A 10 -2.21 -11.78 8.68
C ALA A 10 -1.97 -11.83 10.20
N ARG A 11 -0.85 -12.42 10.64
CA ARG A 11 -0.44 -12.35 12.05
C ARG A 11 0.31 -11.04 12.32
N THR A 12 0.03 -10.41 13.45
CA THR A 12 0.70 -9.18 13.89
C THR A 12 2.23 -9.33 13.99
N THR A 13 2.71 -10.52 14.34
CA THR A 13 4.15 -10.84 14.39
C THR A 13 4.81 -10.77 13.03
N ASP A 14 4.10 -11.20 12.00
CA ASP A 14 4.65 -11.30 10.65
C ASP A 14 4.66 -9.91 10.01
N VAL A 15 3.64 -9.09 10.29
CA VAL A 15 3.60 -7.67 9.94
C VAL A 15 4.77 -6.91 10.60
N ALA A 16 5.04 -7.14 11.89
CA ALA A 16 6.15 -6.50 12.59
C ALA A 16 7.51 -6.88 11.98
N ALA A 17 7.71 -8.17 11.70
CA ALA A 17 8.94 -8.66 11.07
C ALA A 17 9.13 -8.07 9.66
N ARG A 18 8.07 -8.03 8.85
CA ARG A 18 8.12 -7.51 7.48
C ARG A 18 8.36 -6.01 7.41
N LEU A 19 7.82 -5.25 8.36
CA LEU A 19 8.00 -3.79 8.43
C LEU A 19 9.25 -3.37 9.21
N GLY A 20 9.94 -4.30 9.88
CA GLY A 20 11.11 -3.98 10.71
C GLY A 20 10.80 -3.10 11.93
N VAL A 21 9.56 -3.14 12.44
CA VAL A 21 9.10 -2.31 13.57
C VAL A 21 8.71 -3.16 14.78
N SER A 22 8.58 -2.52 15.96
CA SER A 22 8.23 -3.22 17.20
C SER A 22 6.80 -3.78 17.17
N LYS A 23 6.57 -4.92 17.87
CA LYS A 23 5.22 -5.48 18.06
C LYS A 23 4.26 -4.49 18.75
N ALA A 24 4.77 -3.62 19.61
CA ALA A 24 3.97 -2.58 20.27
C ALA A 24 3.48 -1.54 19.25
N SER A 25 4.36 -1.08 18.35
CA SER A 25 4.04 -0.14 17.28
C SER A 25 2.99 -0.73 16.31
N VAL A 26 3.16 -1.99 15.90
CA VAL A 26 2.15 -2.66 15.07
C VAL A 26 0.82 -2.78 15.82
N ASN A 27 0.82 -3.19 17.09
CA ASN A 27 -0.43 -3.29 17.86
C ASN A 27 -1.18 -1.96 17.96
N GLN A 28 -0.47 -0.85 18.14
CA GLN A 28 -1.07 0.48 18.14
C GLN A 28 -1.67 0.81 16.78
N ALA A 29 -0.93 0.61 15.69
CA ALA A 29 -1.43 0.84 14.32
C ALA A 29 -2.66 -0.02 14.00
N MET A 30 -2.65 -1.30 14.41
CA MET A 30 -3.80 -2.20 14.26
C MET A 30 -5.01 -1.71 15.06
N GLY A 31 -4.82 -1.12 16.24
CA GLY A 31 -5.92 -0.49 16.98
C GLY A 31 -6.60 0.61 16.17
N LEU A 32 -5.81 1.52 15.60
CA LEU A 32 -6.31 2.61 14.75
C LEU A 32 -7.04 2.08 13.51
N LEU A 33 -6.48 1.07 12.83
CA LEU A 33 -7.12 0.48 11.65
C LEU A 33 -8.45 -0.21 11.98
N VAL A 34 -8.60 -0.79 13.19
CA VAL A 34 -9.89 -1.31 13.68
C VAL A 34 -10.87 -0.17 13.94
N GLU A 35 -10.43 0.90 14.61
CA GLU A 35 -11.26 2.08 14.89
C GLU A 35 -11.77 2.75 13.60
N HIS A 36 -10.94 2.75 12.54
CA HIS A 36 -11.31 3.22 11.21
C HIS A 36 -12.12 2.21 10.38
N GLY A 37 -12.41 1.02 10.90
CA GLY A 37 -13.20 -0.01 10.21
C GLY A 37 -12.50 -0.63 8.99
N LEU A 38 -11.18 -0.48 8.87
CA LEU A 38 -10.39 -0.99 7.73
C LEU A 38 -9.94 -2.44 7.94
N ILE A 39 -9.84 -2.88 9.20
CA ILE A 39 -9.53 -4.26 9.52
C ILE A 39 -10.48 -4.81 10.59
N SER A 40 -10.62 -6.12 10.60
CA SER A 40 -11.26 -6.88 11.67
C SER A 40 -10.24 -7.83 12.29
N ARG A 41 -10.33 -8.05 13.60
CA ARG A 41 -9.48 -9.01 14.31
C ARG A 41 -10.20 -9.57 15.53
N GLU A 42 -9.96 -10.83 15.82
CA GLU A 42 -10.25 -11.40 17.13
C GLU A 42 -9.09 -11.13 18.11
N LYS A 43 -9.36 -11.22 19.41
CA LYS A 43 -8.34 -10.97 20.44
C LYS A 43 -7.24 -12.03 20.32
N TYR A 44 -6.02 -11.61 19.97
CA TYR A 44 -4.86 -12.47 19.67
C TYR A 44 -4.98 -13.33 18.39
N GLY A 45 -5.97 -13.07 17.54
CA GLY A 45 -6.19 -13.78 16.28
C GLY A 45 -5.54 -13.12 15.06
N PRO A 46 -5.66 -13.75 13.88
CA PRO A 46 -5.28 -13.14 12.62
C PRO A 46 -6.10 -11.88 12.33
N VAL A 47 -5.49 -10.98 11.55
CA VAL A 47 -6.07 -9.70 11.11
C VAL A 47 -6.55 -9.85 9.68
N TYR A 48 -7.77 -9.42 9.42
CA TYR A 48 -8.39 -9.46 8.10
C TYR A 48 -8.74 -8.05 7.64
N LEU A 49 -8.54 -7.76 6.35
CA LEU A 49 -9.10 -6.56 5.75
C LEU A 49 -10.63 -6.67 5.70
N THR A 50 -11.31 -5.58 6.06
CA THR A 50 -12.72 -5.41 5.71
C THR A 50 -12.83 -5.10 4.21
N GLU A 51 -14.05 -4.99 3.69
CA GLU A 51 -14.27 -4.50 2.32
C GLU A 51 -13.67 -3.10 2.12
N ALA A 52 -13.97 -2.16 3.03
CA ALA A 52 -13.37 -0.82 3.01
C ALA A 52 -11.84 -0.85 3.14
N GLY A 53 -11.30 -1.78 3.93
CA GLY A 53 -9.86 -2.01 4.02
C GLY A 53 -9.23 -2.48 2.72
N ARG A 54 -9.90 -3.40 2.01
CA ARG A 54 -9.46 -3.89 0.70
C ARG A 54 -9.45 -2.76 -0.32
N ASP A 55 -10.49 -1.94 -0.37
CA ASP A 55 -10.57 -0.80 -1.28
C ASP A 55 -9.45 0.22 -1.00
N ALA A 56 -9.22 0.53 0.28
CA ALA A 56 -8.15 1.42 0.69
C ALA A 56 -6.76 0.86 0.32
N ALA A 57 -6.51 -0.42 0.59
CA ALA A 57 -5.25 -1.09 0.24
C ALA A 57 -5.02 -1.10 -1.28
N GLN A 58 -6.06 -1.41 -2.06
CA GLN A 58 -5.99 -1.36 -3.53
C GLN A 58 -5.70 0.04 -4.05
N ALA A 59 -6.29 1.08 -3.45
CA ALA A 59 -6.04 2.47 -3.84
C ALA A 59 -4.58 2.88 -3.60
N VAL A 60 -4.00 2.47 -2.47
CA VAL A 60 -2.57 2.66 -2.18
C VAL A 60 -1.72 1.90 -3.21
N CYS A 61 -1.92 0.59 -3.35
CA CYS A 61 -1.15 -0.21 -4.31
C CYS A 61 -1.24 0.32 -5.76
N LYS A 62 -2.41 0.83 -6.19
CA LYS A 62 -2.57 1.44 -7.51
C LYS A 62 -1.69 2.69 -7.66
N ARG A 63 -1.62 3.53 -6.63
CA ARG A 63 -0.78 4.75 -6.62
C ARG A 63 0.70 4.38 -6.66
N HIS A 64 1.16 3.47 -5.79
CA HIS A 64 2.53 2.95 -5.82
C HIS A 64 2.94 2.50 -7.21
N ARG A 65 2.15 1.61 -7.81
CA ARG A 65 2.46 1.00 -9.11
C ARG A 65 2.50 2.03 -10.22
N ALA A 66 1.55 2.97 -10.24
CA ALA A 66 1.54 4.03 -11.25
C ALA A 66 2.79 4.92 -11.14
N ILE A 67 3.17 5.34 -9.94
CA ILE A 67 4.38 6.15 -9.72
C ILE A 67 5.62 5.35 -10.09
N LYS A 68 5.77 4.12 -9.60
CA LYS A 68 6.92 3.27 -9.90
C LYS A 68 7.08 3.05 -11.40
N SER A 69 6.00 2.71 -12.10
CA SER A 69 6.02 2.52 -13.56
C SER A 69 6.38 3.81 -14.30
N PHE A 70 5.90 4.96 -13.84
CA PHE A 70 6.30 6.25 -14.39
C PHE A 70 7.81 6.51 -14.20
N LEU A 71 8.33 6.32 -12.99
CA LEU A 71 9.75 6.52 -12.69
C LEU A 71 10.65 5.62 -13.55
N ILE A 72 10.28 4.35 -13.73
CA ILE A 72 11.06 3.39 -14.52
C ILE A 72 10.90 3.66 -16.03
N SER A 73 9.68 3.61 -16.54
CA SER A 73 9.43 3.55 -17.98
C SER A 73 9.56 4.91 -18.67
N VAL A 74 9.36 6.01 -17.95
CA VAL A 74 9.35 7.36 -18.52
C VAL A 74 10.62 8.12 -18.13
N LEU A 75 11.04 8.03 -16.87
CA LEU A 75 12.22 8.73 -16.39
C LEU A 75 13.51 7.89 -16.44
N GLY A 76 13.41 6.57 -16.64
CA GLY A 76 14.57 5.68 -16.71
C GLY A 76 15.26 5.47 -15.36
N VAL A 77 14.54 5.66 -14.24
CA VAL A 77 15.05 5.45 -12.89
C VAL A 77 15.24 3.95 -12.65
N ASP A 78 16.32 3.60 -11.95
CA ASP A 78 16.57 2.23 -11.51
C ASP A 78 15.39 1.68 -10.68
N GLU A 79 15.09 0.39 -10.84
CA GLU A 79 13.93 -0.23 -10.20
C GLU A 79 13.97 -0.13 -8.67
N SER A 80 15.15 -0.29 -8.05
CA SER A 80 15.28 -0.25 -6.59
C SER A 80 15.01 1.15 -6.04
N VAL A 81 15.53 2.18 -6.72
CA VAL A 81 15.29 3.60 -6.38
C VAL A 81 13.82 3.95 -6.62
N ALA A 82 13.26 3.51 -7.74
CA ALA A 82 11.86 3.76 -8.07
C ALA A 82 10.88 3.12 -7.07
N GLU A 83 11.21 1.96 -6.51
CA GLU A 83 10.42 1.31 -5.46
C GLU A 83 10.41 2.16 -4.18
N GLU A 84 11.58 2.62 -3.73
CA GLU A 84 11.71 3.46 -2.53
C GLU A 84 11.01 4.81 -2.69
N ASP A 85 11.23 5.48 -3.82
CA ASP A 85 10.63 6.78 -4.12
C ASP A 85 9.11 6.67 -4.26
N ALA A 86 8.59 5.67 -4.98
CA ALA A 86 7.15 5.48 -5.14
C ALA A 86 6.44 5.27 -3.79
N CYS A 87 7.06 4.51 -2.87
CA CYS A 87 6.54 4.26 -1.52
C CYS A 87 6.42 5.56 -0.70
N GLN A 88 7.35 6.50 -0.88
CA GLN A 88 7.30 7.80 -0.18
C GLN A 88 6.29 8.76 -0.84
N ILE A 89 6.32 8.85 -2.16
CA ILE A 89 5.51 9.80 -2.93
C ILE A 89 4.03 9.46 -2.82
N GLU A 90 3.67 8.17 -2.85
CA GLU A 90 2.27 7.73 -2.91
C GLU A 90 1.40 8.23 -1.75
N HIS A 91 2.01 8.51 -0.59
CA HIS A 91 1.32 8.96 0.61
C HIS A 91 1.08 10.48 0.65
N VAL A 92 1.87 11.27 -0.08
CA VAL A 92 1.84 12.75 0.01
C VAL A 92 1.27 13.43 -1.23
N VAL A 93 1.32 12.76 -2.39
CA VAL A 93 0.87 13.33 -3.65
C VAL A 93 -0.65 13.54 -3.68
N SER A 94 -1.09 14.66 -4.25
CA SER A 94 -2.52 15.00 -4.31
C SER A 94 -3.31 13.98 -5.16
N LYS A 95 -4.64 13.93 -4.98
CA LYS A 95 -5.52 13.11 -5.83
C LYS A 95 -5.46 13.57 -7.29
N GLU A 96 -5.51 14.88 -7.51
CA GLU A 96 -5.47 15.48 -8.85
C GLU A 96 -4.19 15.11 -9.62
N THR A 97 -3.03 15.24 -8.97
CA THR A 97 -1.75 14.86 -9.58
C THR A 97 -1.69 13.37 -9.89
N MET A 98 -2.22 12.50 -9.02
CA MET A 98 -2.25 11.07 -9.31
C MET A 98 -3.20 10.68 -10.41
N THR A 99 -4.37 11.30 -10.51
CA THR A 99 -5.27 11.09 -11.64
C THR A 99 -4.55 11.46 -12.94
N GLY A 100 -3.92 12.64 -13.00
CA GLY A 100 -3.16 13.05 -14.19
C GLY A 100 -2.02 12.10 -14.56
N LEU A 101 -1.29 11.58 -13.56
CA LEU A 101 -0.21 10.60 -13.78
C LEU A 101 -0.77 9.27 -14.30
N ILE A 102 -1.83 8.75 -13.69
CA ILE A 102 -2.47 7.49 -14.14
C ILE A 102 -2.98 7.66 -15.58
N ASP A 103 -3.70 8.73 -15.88
CA ASP A 103 -4.20 9.01 -17.23
C ASP A 103 -3.05 9.14 -18.26
N PHE A 104 -1.92 9.73 -17.85
CA PHE A 104 -0.72 9.79 -18.67
C PHE A 104 -0.17 8.38 -18.97
N MET A 105 -0.01 7.56 -17.93
CA MET A 105 0.51 6.19 -18.07
C MET A 105 -0.42 5.30 -18.91
N GLU A 106 -1.74 5.43 -18.77
CA GLU A 106 -2.71 4.69 -19.58
C GLU A 106 -2.66 5.08 -21.06
N ARG A 107 -2.43 6.37 -21.36
CA ARG A 107 -2.24 6.84 -22.75
C ARG A 107 -0.94 6.35 -23.38
N GLU A 108 0.15 6.33 -22.62
CA GLU A 108 1.45 5.86 -23.11
C GLU A 108 1.47 4.33 -23.29
N ALA A 109 0.80 3.57 -22.42
CA ALA A 109 0.71 2.11 -22.57
C ALA A 109 -0.10 1.66 -23.80
N GLY A 110 -0.94 2.55 -24.36
CA GLY A 110 -1.69 2.31 -25.58
C GLY A 110 -0.98 2.74 -26.87
N ARG A 111 0.25 3.28 -26.79
CA ARG A 111 1.11 3.61 -27.93
C ARG A 111 2.07 2.48 -28.24
#